data_AF-A0A1F5YDA7-F1
#
_entry.id   AF-A0A1F5YDA7-F1
#
_cell.length_a   1.000
_cell.length_b   1.000
_cell.length_c   1.000
_cell.angle_alpha   90.00
_cell.angle_beta   90.00
_cell.angle_gamma   90.00
#
_symmetry.space_group_name_H-M   'P 1'
#
loop_
_entity.id
_entity.type
_entity.pdbx_description
1 polymer ?
#
loop_
_entity_poly.entity_id
_entity_poly.type
_entity_poly.pdbx_seq_one_letter_code
_entity_poly.pdbx_strand_id
1 'polypeptide(L)'
;MQALTWFGMWDKLTREEKLILTIDVRAALSHVEEGQVQAGIVYRTDALSSDKVKIAFTFPEESHSPMTYYAAAVAGSRNGKAAEDFLKFLTSKDFQSILLKYNFKLPMPNAEDGR
;
A
#
# COMPACT_ATOMS: atom_id res chain seq x y z
N MET A 1 5.64 5.37 -9.60
CA MET A 1 6.61 5.77 -10.64
C MET A 1 7.93 5.03 -10.53
N GLN A 2 8.60 5.04 -9.36
CA GLN A 2 9.94 4.44 -9.17
C GLN A 2 10.12 3.07 -9.84
N ALA A 3 9.23 2.11 -9.60
CA ALA A 3 9.34 0.78 -10.20
C ALA A 3 9.27 0.81 -11.74
N LEU A 4 8.33 1.55 -12.33
CA LEU A 4 8.27 1.71 -13.79
C LEU A 4 9.50 2.44 -14.35
N THR A 5 10.06 3.39 -13.61
CA THR A 5 11.32 4.06 -13.98
C THR A 5 12.50 3.10 -13.91
N TRP A 6 12.57 2.27 -12.87
CA TRP A 6 13.60 1.23 -12.71
C TRP A 6 13.61 0.26 -13.90
N PHE A 7 12.43 -0.12 -14.39
CA PHE A 7 12.28 -0.95 -15.59
C PHE A 7 12.45 -0.18 -16.92
N GLY A 8 12.71 1.13 -16.89
CA GLY A 8 12.81 1.98 -18.09
C GLY A 8 11.48 2.12 -18.86
N MET A 9 10.35 1.80 -18.23
CA MET A 9 9.03 1.79 -18.88
C MET A 9 8.27 3.11 -18.74
N TRP A 10 8.61 3.92 -17.73
CA TRP A 10 7.86 5.14 -17.42
C TRP A 10 7.73 6.10 -18.62
N ASP A 11 8.86 6.46 -19.25
CA ASP A 11 8.88 7.41 -20.37
C ASP A 11 8.14 6.85 -21.58
N LYS A 12 8.29 5.54 -21.84
CA LYS A 12 7.61 4.84 -22.93
C LYS A 12 6.09 4.89 -22.75
N LEU A 13 5.59 4.49 -21.58
CA LEU A 13 4.16 4.44 -21.31
C LEU A 13 3.51 5.82 -21.32
N THR A 14 4.24 6.83 -20.84
CA THR A 14 3.78 8.23 -20.86
C THR A 14 3.68 8.75 -22.28
N ARG A 15 4.74 8.58 -23.10
CA ARG A 15 4.76 9.06 -24.49
C ARG A 15 3.75 8.36 -25.40
N GLU A 16 3.47 7.08 -25.12
CA GLU A 16 2.47 6.30 -25.85
C GLU A 16 1.04 6.51 -25.32
N GLU A 17 0.84 7.41 -24.34
CA GLU A 17 -0.47 7.71 -23.73
C GLU A 17 -1.18 6.46 -23.16
N LYS A 18 -0.39 5.53 -22.59
CA LYS A 18 -0.89 4.24 -22.04
C LYS A 18 -1.14 4.27 -20.54
N LEU A 19 -1.14 5.45 -19.92
CA LEU A 19 -1.34 5.61 -18.49
C LEU A 19 -2.67 6.29 -18.21
N ILE A 20 -3.47 5.66 -17.35
CA ILE A 20 -4.61 6.30 -16.70
C ILE A 20 -4.22 6.52 -15.24
N LEU A 21 -4.11 7.78 -14.84
CA LEU A 21 -3.83 8.15 -13.45
C LEU A 21 -5.14 8.24 -12.67
N THR A 22 -5.18 7.62 -11.50
CA THR A 22 -6.35 7.59 -10.63
C THR A 22 -6.07 8.34 -9.34
N ILE A 23 -7.15 8.68 -8.62
CA ILE A 23 -7.05 9.42 -7.34
C ILE A 23 -6.41 8.58 -6.22
N ASP A 24 -6.58 7.26 -6.28
CA ASP A 24 -6.01 6.31 -5.34
C ASP A 24 -5.91 4.91 -5.95
N VAL A 25 -5.34 3.98 -5.18
CA VAL A 25 -5.11 2.58 -5.56
C VAL A 25 -6.41 1.77 -5.71
N ARG A 26 -7.48 2.12 -4.99
CA ARG A 26 -8.76 1.42 -5.10
C ARG A 26 -9.49 1.81 -6.38
N ALA A 27 -9.42 3.08 -6.77
CA ALA A 27 -9.88 3.50 -8.08
C ALA A 27 -9.11 2.77 -9.20
N ALA A 28 -7.79 2.62 -9.08
CA ALA A 28 -7.00 1.83 -10.04
C ALA A 28 -7.46 0.35 -10.10
N LEU A 29 -7.74 -0.26 -8.96
CA LEU A 29 -8.28 -1.62 -8.89
C LEU A 29 -9.65 -1.71 -9.60
N SER A 30 -10.58 -0.80 -9.32
CA SER A 30 -11.92 -0.79 -9.92
C SER A 30 -11.87 -0.72 -11.45
N HIS A 31 -10.98 0.10 -12.02
CA HIS A 31 -10.80 0.14 -13.48
C HIS A 31 -10.38 -1.23 -14.08
N VAL A 32 -9.59 -2.01 -13.34
CA VAL A 32 -9.21 -3.37 -13.76
C VAL A 32 -10.38 -4.33 -13.60
N GLU A 33 -11.11 -4.28 -12.48
CA GLU A 33 -12.28 -5.12 -12.23
C GLU A 33 -13.39 -4.93 -13.27
N GLU A 34 -13.58 -3.70 -13.73
CA GLU A 34 -14.56 -3.32 -14.74
C GLU A 34 -14.07 -3.58 -16.17
N GLY A 35 -12.82 -4.05 -16.35
CA GLY A 35 -12.23 -4.32 -17.66
C GLY A 35 -11.96 -3.07 -18.50
N GLN A 36 -11.97 -1.88 -17.88
CA GLN A 36 -11.70 -0.60 -18.54
C GLN A 36 -10.21 -0.45 -18.90
N VAL A 37 -9.33 -1.12 -18.15
CA VAL A 37 -7.91 -1.22 -18.43
C VAL A 37 -7.45 -2.68 -18.43
N GLN A 38 -6.37 -2.96 -19.15
CA GLN A 38 -5.80 -4.32 -19.24
C GLN A 38 -5.00 -4.73 -18.01
N ALA A 39 -4.43 -3.75 -17.29
CA ALA A 39 -3.63 -3.97 -16.09
C ALA A 39 -3.65 -2.71 -15.21
N GLY A 40 -3.50 -2.90 -13.90
CA GLY A 40 -3.35 -1.84 -12.91
C GLY A 40 -2.20 -2.17 -11.96
N ILE A 41 -1.53 -1.13 -11.46
CA ILE A 41 -0.49 -1.25 -10.44
C ILE A 41 -1.13 -0.94 -9.09
N VAL A 42 -1.27 -1.96 -8.25
CA VAL A 42 -1.94 -1.88 -6.95
C VAL A 42 -1.13 -2.56 -5.85
N TYR A 43 -1.51 -2.37 -4.59
CA TYR A 43 -0.93 -3.17 -3.51
C TYR A 43 -1.43 -4.61 -3.56
N ARG A 44 -0.59 -5.54 -3.10
CA ARG A 44 -0.97 -6.95 -2.96
C ARG A 44 -2.23 -7.13 -2.12
N THR A 45 -2.37 -6.36 -1.05
CA THR A 45 -3.56 -6.40 -0.17
C THR A 45 -4.83 -6.00 -0.91
N ASP A 46 -4.76 -5.02 -1.83
CA ASP A 46 -5.91 -4.61 -2.65
C ASP A 46 -6.24 -5.70 -3.68
N ALA A 47 -5.24 -6.24 -4.39
CA ALA A 47 -5.47 -7.32 -5.35
C ALA A 47 -6.08 -8.57 -4.70
N LEU A 48 -5.69 -8.91 -3.46
CA LEU A 48 -6.26 -10.03 -2.70
C LEU A 48 -7.63 -9.75 -2.10
N SER A 49 -8.09 -8.50 -2.12
CA SER A 49 -9.44 -8.14 -1.66
C SER A 49 -10.53 -8.36 -2.72
N SER A 50 -10.14 -8.77 -3.93
CA SER A 50 -11.03 -8.93 -5.07
C SER A 50 -10.88 -10.28 -5.74
N ASP A 51 -12.01 -10.96 -5.96
CA ASP A 51 -12.08 -12.23 -6.70
C ASP A 51 -12.14 -12.03 -8.22
N LYS A 52 -12.15 -10.77 -8.70
CA LYS A 52 -12.30 -10.42 -10.12
C LYS A 52 -10.97 -10.21 -10.83
N VAL A 53 -9.88 -10.10 -10.08
CA VAL A 53 -8.54 -9.82 -10.62
C VAL A 53 -7.57 -10.93 -10.24
N LYS A 54 -6.40 -10.93 -10.89
CA LYS A 54 -5.30 -11.82 -10.55
C LYS A 54 -3.98 -11.05 -10.58
N ILE A 55 -3.06 -11.44 -9.72
CA ILE A 55 -1.70 -10.88 -9.71
C ILE A 55 -0.93 -11.47 -10.90
N ALA A 56 -0.67 -10.65 -11.91
CA ALA A 56 0.11 -11.07 -13.07
C ALA A 56 1.63 -10.91 -12.86
N PHE A 57 2.03 -9.95 -12.03
CA PHE A 57 3.44 -9.62 -11.76
C PHE A 57 3.56 -8.96 -10.39
N THR A 58 4.68 -9.19 -9.70
CA THR A 58 5.04 -8.50 -8.46
C THR A 58 6.35 -7.76 -8.67
N PHE A 59 6.36 -6.47 -8.38
CA PHE A 59 7.57 -5.66 -8.48
C PHE A 59 8.64 -6.13 -7.46
N PRO A 60 9.92 -6.25 -7.85
CA PRO A 60 11.02 -6.54 -6.93
C PRO A 60 11.13 -5.45 -5.86
N GLU A 61 11.52 -5.81 -4.64
CA GLU A 61 11.64 -4.85 -3.51
C GLU A 61 12.69 -3.76 -3.80
N GLU A 62 13.70 -4.03 -4.63
CA GLU A 62 14.74 -3.08 -5.02
C GLU A 62 14.27 -2.06 -6.07
N SER A 63 13.12 -2.32 -6.71
CA SER A 63 12.59 -1.43 -7.76
C SER A 63 11.87 -0.20 -7.19
N HIS A 64 11.61 -0.17 -5.89
CA HIS A 64 10.91 0.93 -5.23
C HIS A 64 11.32 1.06 -3.75
N SER A 65 11.11 2.23 -3.17
CA SER A 65 11.22 2.40 -1.72
C SER A 65 10.27 1.46 -0.97
N PRO A 66 10.61 1.01 0.25
CA PRO A 66 9.70 0.23 1.07
C PRO A 66 8.36 0.94 1.29
N MET A 67 7.27 0.17 1.26
CA MET A 67 5.92 0.66 1.54
C MET A 67 5.67 0.59 3.04
N THR A 68 5.86 1.70 3.74
CA THR A 68 5.67 1.79 5.20
C THR A 68 4.48 2.67 5.55
N TYR A 69 3.61 2.18 6.43
CA TYR A 69 2.44 2.90 6.93
C TYR A 69 2.72 3.44 8.33
N TYR A 70 2.68 4.77 8.47
CA TYR A 70 2.90 5.46 9.74
C TYR A 70 1.57 5.93 10.34
N ALA A 71 1.48 5.89 11.67
CA ALA A 71 0.37 6.48 12.42
C ALA A 71 0.91 7.47 13.45
N ALA A 72 0.29 8.64 13.55
CA ALA A 72 0.67 9.68 14.49
C ALA A 72 -0.57 10.42 15.01
N ALA A 73 -0.50 10.90 16.25
CA ALA A 73 -1.53 11.78 16.80
C ALA A 73 -1.36 13.18 16.21
N VAL A 74 -2.47 13.80 15.78
CA VAL A 74 -2.46 15.16 15.24
C VAL A 74 -2.23 16.16 16.37
N ALA A 75 -1.21 17.01 16.22
CA ALA A 75 -0.90 18.06 17.18
C ALA A 75 -2.10 19.01 17.36
N GLY A 76 -2.41 19.37 18.62
CA GLY A 76 -3.55 20.24 18.94
C GLY A 76 -4.93 19.57 18.86
N SER A 77 -4.99 18.25 18.67
CA SER A 77 -6.26 17.52 18.76
C SER A 77 -6.94 17.74 20.11
N ARG A 78 -8.24 18.07 20.08
CA ARG A 78 -9.09 18.14 21.29
C ARG A 78 -9.29 16.78 21.95
N ASN A 79 -8.93 15.70 21.26
CA ASN A 79 -9.09 14.30 21.69
C ASN A 79 -7.72 13.61 21.90
N GLY A 80 -6.73 14.32 22.43
CA GLY A 80 -5.35 13.82 22.56
C GLY A 80 -5.26 12.46 23.27
N LYS A 81 -5.98 12.29 24.39
CA LYS A 81 -6.01 11.03 25.14
C LYS A 81 -6.54 9.86 24.31
N ALA A 82 -7.64 10.05 23.59
CA ALA A 82 -8.20 9.02 22.74
C ALA A 82 -7.27 8.68 21.56
N ALA A 83 -6.56 9.67 21.02
CA ALA A 83 -5.56 9.44 19.98
C ALA A 83 -4.38 8.59 20.49
N GLU A 84 -3.87 8.87 21.69
CA GLU A 84 -2.82 8.05 22.32
C GLU A 84 -3.27 6.61 22.58
N ASP A 85 -4.49 6.43 23.10
CA ASP A 85 -5.03 5.10 23.37
C ASP A 85 -5.27 4.32 22.08
N PHE A 86 -5.67 4.99 21.00
CA PHE A 86 -5.76 4.39 19.67
C PHE A 86 -4.38 4.00 19.12
N LEU A 87 -3.36 4.84 19.24
CA LEU A 87 -2.00 4.49 18.82
C LEU A 87 -1.44 3.28 19.59
N LYS A 88 -1.73 3.16 20.90
CA LYS A 88 -1.39 1.97 21.69
C LYS A 88 -2.12 0.73 21.20
N PHE A 89 -3.38 0.86 20.78
CA PHE A 89 -4.11 -0.24 20.19
C PHE A 89 -3.48 -0.69 18.87
N LEU A 90 -3.03 0.24 18.01
CA LEU A 90 -2.37 -0.08 16.74
C LEU A 90 -1.04 -0.85 16.90
N THR A 91 -0.42 -0.85 18.09
CA THR A 91 0.79 -1.66 18.36
C THR A 91 0.49 -2.98 19.08
N SER A 92 -0.77 -3.22 19.44
CA SER A 92 -1.20 -4.43 20.17
C SER A 92 -1.17 -5.70 19.32
N LYS A 93 -1.10 -6.87 19.98
CA LYS A 93 -1.20 -8.19 19.32
C LYS A 93 -2.54 -8.39 18.59
N ASP A 94 -3.61 -7.80 19.11
CA ASP A 94 -4.93 -7.89 18.50
C ASP A 94 -4.94 -7.19 17.15
N PHE A 95 -4.37 -5.97 17.07
CA PHE A 95 -4.25 -5.26 15.81
C PHE A 95 -3.27 -5.93 14.84
N GLN A 96 -2.15 -6.46 15.33
CA GLN A 96 -1.24 -7.27 14.50
C GLN A 96 -1.96 -8.47 13.86
N SER A 97 -2.85 -9.13 14.60
CA SER A 97 -3.66 -10.24 14.08
C SER A 97 -4.63 -9.79 12.99
N ILE A 98 -5.20 -8.58 13.13
CA ILE A 98 -6.04 -7.96 12.08
C ILE A 98 -5.21 -7.69 10.82
N LEU A 99 -4.02 -7.10 10.95
CA LEU A 99 -3.13 -6.83 9.82
C LEU A 99 -2.78 -8.12 9.05
N LEU A 100 -2.39 -9.17 9.76
CA LEU A 100 -2.05 -10.47 9.16
C LEU A 100 -3.26 -11.09 8.44
N LYS A 101 -4.46 -11.01 9.04
CA LYS A 101 -5.71 -11.49 8.41
C LYS A 101 -5.97 -10.81 7.06
N TYR A 102 -5.62 -9.53 6.94
CA TYR A 102 -5.75 -8.77 5.70
C TYR A 102 -4.47 -8.74 4.85
N ASN A 103 -3.55 -9.70 5.07
CA ASN A 103 -2.35 -9.90 4.28
C ASN A 103 -1.32 -8.75 4.33
N PHE A 104 -1.37 -7.90 5.35
CA PHE A 104 -0.31 -6.93 5.62
C PHE A 104 0.90 -7.64 6.24
N LYS A 105 2.10 -7.18 5.90
CA LYS A 105 3.33 -7.55 6.61
C LYS A 105 3.43 -6.70 7.87
N LEU A 106 3.80 -7.29 9.00
CA LEU A 106 4.13 -6.53 10.20
C LEU A 106 5.43 -5.76 9.97
N PRO A 107 5.60 -4.56 10.57
CA PRO A 107 6.88 -3.88 10.55
C PRO A 107 7.94 -4.80 11.17
N MET A 108 9.12 -4.86 10.56
CA MET A 108 10.24 -5.55 11.20
C MET A 108 10.54 -4.84 12.53
N PRO A 109 10.88 -5.58 13.61
CA PRO A 109 11.31 -4.95 14.84
C PRO A 109 12.45 -3.98 14.52
N ASN A 110 12.36 -2.75 15.02
CA ASN A 110 13.43 -1.79 14.84
C ASN A 110 14.71 -2.42 15.38
N ALA A 111 15.83 -2.28 14.66
CA ALA A 111 17.16 -2.70 15.15
C ALA A 111 17.58 -1.99 16.45
N GLU A 112 16.75 -1.08 16.98
CA GLU A 112 16.96 -0.34 18.22
C GLU A 112 16.11 -0.84 19.41
N ASP A 113 15.21 -1.82 19.24
CA ASP A 113 14.42 -2.39 20.36
C ASP A 113 15.22 -3.39 21.22
N GLY A 114 16.53 -3.16 21.35
CA GLY A 114 17.49 -3.94 22.13
C GLY A 114 17.94 -3.26 23.42
N ARG A 115 17.14 -2.37 24.03
CA ARG A 115 17.40 -1.80 25.37
C ARG A 115 16.13 -1.54 26.14
#